data_AF-A0A136MUT0-F1
#
_entry.id   AF-A0A136MUT0-F1
#
_cell.length_a   1.000
_cell.length_b   1.000
_cell.length_c   1.000
_cell.angle_alpha   90.00
_cell.angle_beta   90.00
_cell.angle_gamma   90.00
#
_symmetry.space_group_name_H-M   'P 1'
#
loop_
_entity.id
_entity.type
_entity.pdbx_description
1 polymer ?
#
loop_
_entity_poly.entity_id
_entity_poly.type
_entity_poly.pdbx_seq_one_letter_code
_entity_poly.pdbx_strand_id
1 'polypeptide(L)'
;MKKLIFLPICILYTLAGFSQNAYYLYNFDNCGPESSVTDFPDILLGGDPQCRCGIGENGIFLDGQDDYLQIDKATNVLFSSDFTLDFYFMLSDPSGELDIMSLRNECGRLDSMMQLRYFSNTNELIFEMSSNINNYFGAKAQLDKTKCWHRFTVVKFNLEYYAYLDNKLIGNYLAKENIALTKQGDFFFANNPCNSLDVKKMKGIIDELTLHKRALSEQEIIQSFVYPDRIITKSTTIFKGESITLATGDNCANSIVWTPATSLNDAGAASPTATPEETTTYRVVFHNNTCTSTDSITIYVTDKEKLDCQQLLLPKAFTPNNDGLNDVYGISNTFIVDELESFEIYDRWGEKVWSTQFIDETWDGTKNNSPVNGGTYLYKIKYRCNNSDFVKIDNFTLLR
;
A
#
# COMPACT_ATOMS: atom_id res chain seq x y z
N MET A 1 -24.97 -20.18 -40.67
CA MET A 1 -24.42 -18.81 -40.61
C MET A 1 -25.40 -17.88 -39.91
N LYS A 2 -25.24 -17.71 -38.59
CA LYS A 2 -25.83 -16.62 -37.80
C LYS A 2 -24.68 -16.06 -36.97
N LYS A 3 -24.26 -14.82 -37.26
CA LYS A 3 -23.22 -14.12 -36.51
C LYS A 3 -23.83 -13.69 -35.18
N LEU A 4 -23.39 -14.31 -34.08
CA LEU A 4 -23.64 -13.81 -32.73
C LEU A 4 -22.62 -12.71 -32.47
N ILE A 5 -23.09 -11.48 -32.32
CA ILE A 5 -22.29 -10.32 -31.92
C ILE A 5 -22.13 -10.41 -30.40
N PHE A 6 -20.93 -10.71 -29.92
CA PHE A 6 -20.57 -10.55 -28.50
C PHE A 6 -20.40 -9.06 -28.22
N LEU A 7 -21.36 -8.44 -27.54
CA LEU A 7 -21.14 -7.17 -26.84
C LEU A 7 -20.36 -7.48 -25.55
N PRO A 8 -19.25 -6.79 -25.26
CA PRO A 8 -18.64 -6.88 -23.95
C PRO A 8 -19.53 -6.10 -22.98
N ILE A 9 -20.14 -6.81 -22.04
CA ILE A 9 -20.79 -6.20 -20.88
C ILE A 9 -19.65 -5.71 -19.99
N CYS A 10 -19.32 -4.43 -20.13
CA CYS A 10 -18.43 -3.73 -19.20
C CYS A 10 -19.20 -3.58 -17.89
N ILE A 11 -18.94 -4.46 -16.93
CA ILE A 11 -19.44 -4.33 -15.57
C ILE A 11 -18.67 -3.16 -14.95
N LEU A 12 -19.26 -1.97 -15.02
CA LEU A 12 -18.87 -0.86 -14.16
C LEU A 12 -19.11 -1.30 -12.71
N TYR A 13 -18.04 -1.66 -12.01
CA TYR A 13 -18.06 -1.62 -10.56
C TYR A 13 -18.21 -0.15 -10.16
N THR A 14 -19.43 0.28 -9.90
CA THR A 14 -19.66 1.50 -9.14
C THR A 14 -19.15 1.23 -7.73
N LEU A 15 -17.97 1.76 -7.42
CA LEU A 15 -17.52 1.95 -6.04
C LEU A 15 -18.62 2.73 -5.31
N ALA A 16 -19.43 2.00 -4.54
CA ALA A 16 -20.48 2.58 -3.74
C ALA A 16 -19.84 3.38 -2.60
N GLY A 17 -19.78 4.70 -2.78
CA GLY A 17 -19.92 5.68 -1.71
C GLY A 17 -18.85 5.68 -0.61
N PHE A 18 -17.59 5.96 -0.95
CA PHE A 18 -16.77 6.71 0.01
C PHE A 18 -17.34 8.12 0.09
N SER A 19 -17.69 8.55 1.31
CA SER A 19 -18.15 9.91 1.60
C SER A 19 -17.23 10.93 0.91
N GLN A 20 -17.76 11.66 -0.07
CA GLN A 20 -17.11 12.76 -0.80
C GLN A 20 -16.72 13.96 0.10
N ASN A 21 -16.68 13.83 1.43
CA ASN A 21 -16.60 14.96 2.37
C ASN A 21 -15.59 14.81 3.54
N ALA A 22 -14.75 13.78 3.59
CA ALA A 22 -13.99 13.48 4.82
C ALA A 22 -12.46 13.62 4.72
N TYR A 23 -11.92 14.16 3.63
CA TYR A 23 -10.48 14.40 3.51
C TYR A 23 -10.16 15.53 2.55
N TYR A 24 -8.92 15.98 2.62
CA TYR A 24 -8.36 17.04 1.80
C TYR A 24 -7.15 16.50 1.08
N LEU A 25 -7.07 16.72 -0.23
CA LEU A 25 -6.04 16.14 -1.09
C LEU A 25 -5.36 17.22 -1.92
N TYR A 26 -4.03 17.20 -1.90
CA TYR A 26 -3.15 17.98 -2.76
C TYR A 26 -2.23 17.00 -3.48
N ASN A 27 -2.61 16.63 -4.71
CA ASN A 27 -1.83 15.78 -5.59
C ASN A 27 -0.76 16.56 -6.36
N PHE A 28 -0.80 17.89 -6.37
CA PHE A 28 0.17 18.77 -7.02
C PHE A 28 0.40 18.56 -8.54
N ASP A 29 -0.39 17.72 -9.20
CA ASP A 29 -0.31 17.42 -10.64
C ASP A 29 -0.34 18.68 -11.53
N ASN A 30 -1.07 19.73 -11.12
CA ASN A 30 -1.17 21.00 -11.84
C ASN A 30 -0.11 22.04 -11.43
N CYS A 31 0.93 21.63 -10.70
CA CYS A 31 2.01 22.51 -10.22
C CYS A 31 1.54 23.66 -9.33
N GLY A 32 0.37 23.51 -8.69
CA GLY A 32 -0.25 24.52 -7.86
C GLY A 32 -0.77 23.93 -6.55
N PRO A 33 -1.01 24.77 -5.54
CA PRO A 33 -1.53 24.35 -4.24
C PRO A 33 -3.05 24.07 -4.26
N GLU A 34 -3.67 24.01 -5.44
CA GLU A 34 -5.11 23.84 -5.57
C GLU A 34 -5.50 22.41 -5.16
N SER A 35 -6.43 22.28 -4.22
CA SER A 35 -6.98 20.97 -3.86
C SER A 35 -7.93 20.48 -4.95
N SER A 36 -7.87 19.19 -5.26
CA SER A 36 -8.83 18.53 -6.16
C SER A 36 -10.25 18.41 -5.57
N VAL A 37 -10.42 18.79 -4.30
CA VAL A 37 -11.69 18.80 -3.55
C VAL A 37 -11.92 20.20 -2.99
N THR A 38 -13.08 20.80 -3.27
CA THR A 38 -13.48 22.10 -2.72
C THR A 38 -13.60 22.05 -1.19
N ASP A 39 -13.06 23.05 -0.47
CA ASP A 39 -13.22 23.35 0.98
C ASP A 39 -12.06 23.03 1.95
N PHE A 40 -10.80 23.03 1.52
CA PHE A 40 -9.63 23.13 2.44
C PHE A 40 -8.92 24.48 2.35
N PRO A 41 -8.16 24.94 3.37
CA PRO A 41 -7.53 26.23 3.29
C PRO A 41 -6.27 26.15 2.43
N ASP A 42 -5.87 27.29 1.89
CA ASP A 42 -4.83 27.36 0.87
C ASP A 42 -3.50 26.82 1.39
N ILE A 43 -2.79 26.04 0.56
CA ILE A 43 -1.35 25.85 0.74
C ILE A 43 -0.67 27.06 0.10
N LEU A 44 0.17 27.73 0.87
CA LEU A 44 1.04 28.78 0.33
C LEU A 44 2.38 28.16 -0.05
N LEU A 45 2.79 28.39 -1.28
CA LEU A 45 4.14 28.10 -1.74
C LEU A 45 5.02 29.32 -1.44
N GLY A 46 6.10 29.10 -0.69
CA GLY A 46 7.13 30.11 -0.47
C GLY A 46 8.38 29.81 -1.27
N GLY A 47 9.13 30.85 -1.66
CA GLY A 47 10.26 30.73 -2.58
C GLY A 47 9.80 30.74 -4.04
N ASP A 48 10.36 29.83 -4.84
CA ASP A 48 9.91 29.49 -6.20
C ASP A 48 9.95 27.96 -6.43
N PRO A 49 9.11 27.18 -5.69
CA PRO A 49 9.14 25.73 -5.78
C PRO A 49 8.88 25.24 -7.20
N GLN A 50 9.76 24.38 -7.69
CA GLN A 50 9.69 23.90 -9.06
C GLN A 50 8.74 22.72 -9.17
N CYS A 51 8.01 22.63 -10.27
CA CYS A 51 7.22 21.45 -10.59
C CYS A 51 8.12 20.40 -11.25
N ARG A 52 8.12 19.17 -10.72
CA ARG A 52 8.88 18.05 -11.29
C ARG A 52 8.02 16.81 -11.32
N CYS A 53 8.42 15.85 -12.14
CA CYS A 53 7.76 14.55 -12.20
C CYS A 53 7.62 13.95 -10.79
N GLY A 54 6.39 13.63 -10.44
CA GLY A 54 5.97 13.10 -9.14
C GLY A 54 5.35 11.72 -9.27
N ILE A 55 4.58 11.32 -8.27
CA ILE A 55 3.73 10.14 -8.34
C ILE A 55 2.49 10.52 -9.16
N GLY A 56 2.11 9.71 -10.15
CA GLY A 56 1.07 10.12 -11.10
C GLY A 56 1.63 11.03 -12.18
N GLU A 57 1.48 12.36 -12.03
CA GLU A 57 2.01 13.33 -12.99
C GLU A 57 3.14 14.19 -12.41
N ASN A 58 2.83 15.08 -11.46
CA ASN A 58 3.79 16.06 -10.94
C ASN A 58 3.72 16.18 -9.42
N GLY A 59 4.88 16.46 -8.81
CA GLY A 59 5.00 16.85 -7.41
C GLY A 59 5.72 18.18 -7.25
N ILE A 60 5.69 18.73 -6.02
CA ILE A 60 6.39 19.97 -5.71
C ILE A 60 7.82 19.68 -5.28
N PHE A 61 8.79 20.17 -6.05
CA PHE A 61 10.20 20.10 -5.73
C PHE A 61 10.62 21.31 -4.89
N LEU A 62 11.20 21.03 -3.73
CA LEU A 62 11.81 21.99 -2.81
C LEU A 62 13.33 21.95 -2.98
N ASP A 63 13.96 23.10 -3.18
CA ASP A 63 15.39 23.18 -3.49
C ASP A 63 16.34 23.08 -2.28
N GLY A 64 15.79 23.15 -1.06
CA GLY A 64 16.51 23.11 0.20
C GLY A 64 17.11 24.46 0.64
N GLN A 65 16.70 25.58 0.04
CA GLN A 65 17.16 26.93 0.36
C GLN A 65 16.02 27.82 0.89
N ASP A 66 15.15 28.29 0.00
CA ASP A 66 14.04 29.19 0.33
C ASP A 66 12.67 28.63 -0.03
N ASP A 67 12.62 27.52 -0.77
CA ASP A 67 11.37 26.82 -1.09
C ASP A 67 10.73 26.15 0.12
N TYR A 68 9.41 26.30 0.27
CA TYR A 68 8.61 25.61 1.28
C TYR A 68 7.13 25.53 0.93
N LEU A 69 6.43 24.61 1.62
CA LEU A 69 4.96 24.58 1.67
C LEU A 69 4.51 25.08 3.04
N GLN A 70 3.53 25.96 3.08
CA GLN A 70 2.86 26.39 4.31
C GLN A 70 1.38 26.05 4.23
N ILE A 71 0.91 25.22 5.15
CA ILE A 71 -0.52 24.93 5.30
C ILE A 71 -1.11 26.00 6.22
N ASP A 72 -2.25 26.58 5.82
CA ASP A 72 -2.95 27.56 6.64
C ASP A 72 -3.22 27.04 8.07
N LYS A 73 -2.84 27.86 9.05
CA LYS A 73 -3.01 27.58 10.49
C LYS A 73 -4.45 27.29 10.91
N ALA A 74 -5.46 27.68 10.14
CA ALA A 74 -6.86 27.28 10.35
C ALA A 74 -7.02 25.75 10.38
N THR A 75 -6.15 25.02 9.67
CA THR A 75 -6.07 23.55 9.68
C THR A 75 -5.73 22.99 11.05
N ASN A 76 -4.97 23.72 11.88
CA ASN A 76 -4.44 23.17 13.13
C ASN A 76 -5.53 22.71 14.10
N VAL A 77 -6.74 23.26 13.98
CA VAL A 77 -7.90 22.85 14.78
C VAL A 77 -8.30 21.39 14.52
N LEU A 78 -8.03 20.86 13.32
CA LEU A 78 -8.39 19.50 12.92
C LEU A 78 -7.58 18.44 13.67
N PHE A 79 -6.36 18.77 14.10
CA PHE A 79 -5.54 17.88 14.92
C PHE A 79 -6.05 17.70 16.35
N SER A 80 -7.11 18.41 16.75
CA SER A 80 -7.79 18.21 18.04
C SER A 80 -8.82 17.07 18.03
N SER A 81 -9.24 16.62 16.84
CA SER A 81 -10.17 15.51 16.63
C SER A 81 -9.42 14.28 16.09
N ASP A 82 -10.13 13.23 15.68
CA ASP A 82 -9.49 12.11 14.99
C ASP A 82 -9.07 12.54 13.59
N PHE A 83 -7.87 12.15 13.18
CA PHE A 83 -7.30 12.56 11.91
C PHE A 83 -6.34 11.52 11.36
N THR A 84 -6.06 11.63 10.07
CA THR A 84 -4.93 10.97 9.42
C THR A 84 -4.24 11.97 8.51
N LEU A 85 -2.96 12.26 8.76
CA LEU A 85 -2.12 13.04 7.87
C LEU A 85 -1.21 12.06 7.13
N ASP A 86 -1.19 12.16 5.81
CA ASP A 86 -0.52 11.23 4.91
C ASP A 86 0.14 11.99 3.77
N PHE A 87 1.36 11.64 3.40
CA PHE A 87 2.02 12.22 2.22
C PHE A 87 3.17 11.36 1.76
N TYR A 88 3.53 11.54 0.50
CA TYR A 88 4.74 10.98 -0.10
C TYR A 88 5.86 12.03 -0.13
N PHE A 89 7.08 11.56 0.04
CA PHE A 89 8.27 12.40 -0.06
C PHE A 89 9.44 11.64 -0.67
N MET A 90 10.31 12.38 -1.36
CA MET A 90 11.60 11.89 -1.87
C MET A 90 12.71 12.86 -1.46
N LEU A 91 13.76 12.37 -0.80
CA LEU A 91 14.93 13.19 -0.45
C LEU A 91 15.97 13.14 -1.58
N SER A 92 16.24 14.28 -2.22
CA SER A 92 17.23 14.39 -3.30
C SER A 92 18.67 14.61 -2.80
N ASP A 93 18.84 15.07 -1.57
CA ASP A 93 20.14 15.20 -0.88
C ASP A 93 19.99 14.81 0.59
N PRO A 94 20.01 13.50 0.93
CA PRO A 94 19.82 13.01 2.29
C PRO A 94 21.09 13.17 3.15
N SER A 95 21.61 14.41 3.27
CA SER A 95 22.85 14.72 4.01
C SER A 95 22.67 15.72 5.16
N GLY A 96 23.10 15.32 6.36
CA GLY A 96 22.98 16.10 7.60
C GLY A 96 21.67 15.82 8.34
N GLU A 97 21.23 16.81 9.12
CA GLU A 97 19.91 16.84 9.72
C GLU A 97 18.97 17.62 8.79
N LEU A 98 17.89 16.98 8.33
CA LEU A 98 16.92 17.56 7.41
C LEU A 98 15.58 17.76 8.12
N ASP A 99 15.04 18.97 7.98
CA ASP A 99 13.66 19.30 8.32
C ASP A 99 12.73 18.97 7.15
N ILE A 100 11.81 18.02 7.35
CA ILE A 100 10.83 17.61 6.33
C ILE A 100 9.49 18.29 6.60
N MET A 101 9.00 18.22 7.83
CA MET A 101 7.68 18.70 8.23
C MET A 101 7.73 19.26 9.64
N SER A 102 7.07 20.38 9.89
CA SER A 102 6.94 20.93 11.24
C SER A 102 5.66 21.75 11.44
N LEU A 103 5.02 21.60 12.59
CA LEU A 103 3.94 22.44 13.09
C LEU A 103 4.34 22.93 14.48
N ARG A 104 4.68 24.23 14.56
CA ARG A 104 5.18 24.90 15.76
C ARG A 104 4.96 26.42 15.69
N ASN A 105 5.00 27.09 16.84
CA ASN A 105 4.90 28.54 16.89
C ASN A 105 6.29 29.19 16.95
N GLU A 106 7.11 28.80 17.93
CA GLU A 106 8.45 29.37 18.17
C GLU A 106 9.32 28.35 18.93
N CYS A 107 10.62 28.64 19.09
CA CYS A 107 11.60 27.67 19.61
C CYS A 107 11.69 27.64 21.14
N GLY A 108 10.57 27.94 21.80
CA GLY A 108 10.45 28.04 23.25
C GLY A 108 10.20 26.69 23.94
N ARG A 109 10.61 26.58 25.21
CA ARG A 109 10.46 25.37 26.05
C ARG A 109 9.02 24.93 26.35
N LEU A 110 8.04 25.75 26.00
CA LEU A 110 6.60 25.50 26.21
C LEU A 110 5.85 25.31 24.89
N ASP A 111 6.56 25.24 23.75
CA ASP A 111 5.90 25.06 22.47
C ASP A 111 5.43 23.62 22.30
N SER A 112 4.17 23.46 21.92
CA SER A 112 3.67 22.20 21.40
C SER A 112 4.23 22.00 20.00
N MET A 113 4.57 20.77 19.63
CA MET A 113 5.18 20.52 18.33
C MET A 113 4.65 19.26 17.68
N MET A 114 4.63 19.26 16.36
CA MET A 114 4.62 18.07 15.54
C MET A 114 5.71 18.23 14.50
N GLN A 115 6.66 17.31 14.39
CA GLN A 115 7.77 17.44 13.44
C GLN A 115 8.23 16.08 12.91
N LEU A 116 8.76 16.10 11.69
CA LEU A 116 9.40 14.99 11.02
C LEU A 116 10.78 15.44 10.53
N ARG A 117 11.82 14.75 10.98
CA ARG A 117 13.21 15.04 10.63
C ARG A 117 13.93 13.79 10.17
N TYR A 118 14.94 13.96 9.33
CA TYR A 118 15.84 12.89 8.92
C TYR A 118 17.28 13.16 9.35
N PHE A 119 17.95 12.14 9.86
CA PHE A 119 19.32 12.18 10.35
C PHE A 119 20.21 11.24 9.54
N SER A 120 21.07 11.80 8.69
CA SER A 120 21.89 11.00 7.77
C SER A 120 22.97 10.16 8.46
N ASN A 121 23.41 10.56 9.66
CA ASN A 121 24.44 9.87 10.43
C ASN A 121 23.96 8.50 10.97
N THR A 122 22.69 8.42 11.39
CA THR A 122 22.06 7.18 11.85
C THR A 122 21.12 6.55 10.82
N ASN A 123 20.88 7.24 9.70
CA ASN A 123 19.87 6.88 8.70
C ASN A 123 18.47 6.77 9.32
N GLU A 124 18.15 7.62 10.30
CA GLU A 124 16.87 7.58 11.02
C GLU A 124 15.97 8.74 10.61
N LEU A 125 14.73 8.40 10.28
CA LEU A 125 13.60 9.32 10.28
C LEU A 125 13.02 9.35 11.69
N ILE A 126 12.85 10.54 12.26
CA ILE A 126 12.32 10.75 13.61
C ILE A 126 11.08 11.63 13.50
N PHE A 127 9.95 11.07 13.95
CA PHE A 127 8.70 11.78 14.14
C PHE A 127 8.49 12.09 15.62
N GLU A 128 8.07 13.30 15.93
CA GLU A 128 7.77 13.73 17.29
C GLU A 128 6.50 14.58 17.31
N MET A 129 5.64 14.33 18.28
CA MET A 129 4.41 15.08 18.51
C MET A 129 4.22 15.28 20.02
N SER A 130 4.05 16.53 20.48
CA SER A 130 3.92 16.80 21.91
C SER A 130 3.16 18.10 22.21
N SER A 131 2.49 18.12 23.37
CA SER A 131 2.00 19.37 23.97
C SER A 131 3.05 19.99 24.87
N ASN A 132 3.86 19.14 25.50
CA ASN A 132 4.93 19.47 26.43
C ASN A 132 5.72 18.19 26.73
N ILE A 133 6.72 18.28 27.61
CA ILE A 133 7.58 17.16 27.98
C ILE A 133 6.86 15.95 28.63
N ASN A 134 5.67 16.15 29.18
CA ASN A 134 4.91 15.10 29.88
C ASN A 134 3.83 14.45 28.99
N ASN A 135 3.50 15.06 27.85
CA ASN A 135 2.57 14.52 26.86
C ASN A 135 3.25 14.55 25.48
N TYR A 136 3.96 13.47 25.18
CA TYR A 136 4.89 13.33 24.05
C TYR A 136 4.75 11.94 23.42
N PHE A 137 4.66 11.93 22.10
CA PHE A 137 4.73 10.77 21.23
C PHE A 137 5.93 10.92 20.32
N GLY A 138 6.82 9.93 20.31
CA GLY A 138 7.94 9.85 19.39
C GLY A 138 7.94 8.50 18.69
N ALA A 139 8.26 8.52 17.39
CA ALA A 139 8.47 7.32 16.59
C ALA A 139 9.74 7.50 15.76
N LYS A 140 10.47 6.40 15.52
CA LYS A 140 11.67 6.45 14.70
C LYS A 140 11.81 5.20 13.85
N ALA A 141 12.33 5.37 12.65
CA ALA A 141 12.58 4.26 11.73
C ALA A 141 13.74 4.57 10.81
N GLN A 142 14.39 3.53 10.30
CA GLN A 142 15.40 3.69 9.28
C GLN A 142 14.75 3.84 7.91
N LEU A 143 15.26 4.77 7.08
CA LEU A 143 14.87 4.84 5.68
C LEU A 143 15.48 3.66 4.91
N ASP A 144 14.66 2.98 4.12
CA ASP A 144 15.11 1.95 3.20
C ASP A 144 15.87 2.58 2.04
N LYS A 145 17.20 2.52 2.08
CA LYS A 145 18.09 3.13 1.08
C LYS A 145 17.95 2.55 -0.33
N THR A 146 17.19 1.47 -0.49
CA THR A 146 16.86 0.91 -1.81
C THR A 146 15.69 1.62 -2.46
N LYS A 147 15.04 2.57 -1.79
CA LYS A 147 13.89 3.33 -2.29
C LYS A 147 14.17 4.82 -2.24
N CYS A 148 13.68 5.53 -3.25
CA CYS A 148 13.70 6.99 -3.29
C CYS A 148 12.45 7.59 -2.67
N TRP A 149 11.28 7.04 -3.02
CA TRP A 149 10.00 7.46 -2.51
C TRP A 149 9.64 6.74 -1.22
N HIS A 150 9.24 7.53 -0.24
CA HIS A 150 8.72 7.08 1.05
C HIS A 150 7.36 7.70 1.31
N ARG A 151 6.48 6.97 1.99
CA ARG A 151 5.20 7.49 2.50
C ARG A 151 5.27 7.60 4.02
N PHE A 152 4.88 8.74 4.56
CA PHE A 152 4.72 8.92 5.99
C PHE A 152 3.24 9.14 6.32
N THR A 153 2.73 8.39 7.31
CA THR A 153 1.34 8.49 7.76
C THR A 153 1.32 8.62 9.28
N VAL A 154 0.59 9.61 9.81
CA VAL A 154 0.27 9.69 11.24
C VAL A 154 -1.24 9.67 11.44
N VAL A 155 -1.70 8.83 12.36
CA VAL A 155 -3.11 8.60 12.66
C VAL A 155 -3.35 8.90 14.12
N LYS A 156 -4.46 9.59 14.40
CA LYS A 156 -5.02 9.74 15.75
C LYS A 156 -6.43 9.17 15.79
N PHE A 157 -6.66 8.24 16.73
CA PHE A 157 -7.98 7.69 17.06
C PHE A 157 -8.21 7.80 18.57
N ASN A 158 -9.11 8.68 18.99
CA ASN A 158 -9.29 9.05 20.40
C ASN A 158 -7.96 9.51 21.04
N LEU A 159 -7.43 8.74 21.99
CA LEU A 159 -6.16 9.00 22.68
C LEU A 159 -5.01 8.13 22.13
N GLU A 160 -5.27 7.31 21.11
CA GLU A 160 -4.27 6.47 20.46
C GLU A 160 -3.69 7.19 19.25
N TYR A 161 -2.37 7.15 19.16
CA TYR A 161 -1.57 7.75 18.10
C TYR A 161 -0.74 6.66 17.45
N TYR A 162 -0.69 6.65 16.13
CA TYR A 162 0.07 5.70 15.33
C TYR A 162 0.89 6.45 14.29
N ALA A 163 2.11 6.00 14.04
CA ALA A 163 2.95 6.49 12.96
C ALA A 163 3.38 5.31 12.08
N TYR A 164 3.27 5.50 10.77
CA TYR A 164 3.66 4.53 9.75
C TYR A 164 4.69 5.14 8.80
N LEU A 165 5.63 4.31 8.37
CA LEU A 165 6.56 4.60 7.29
C LEU A 165 6.50 3.45 6.28
N ASP A 166 6.18 3.74 5.02
CA ASP A 166 6.06 2.73 3.97
C ASP A 166 5.11 1.57 4.36
N ASN A 167 3.93 1.89 4.90
CA ASN A 167 2.92 0.98 5.47
C ASN A 167 3.34 0.18 6.71
N LYS A 168 4.56 0.36 7.22
CA LYS A 168 5.01 -0.31 8.44
C LYS A 168 4.70 0.57 9.65
N LEU A 169 4.05 0.01 10.67
CA LEU A 169 3.91 0.69 11.97
C LEU A 169 5.30 0.90 12.60
N ILE A 170 5.66 2.16 12.84
CA ILE A 170 6.96 2.56 13.43
C ILE A 170 6.82 3.10 14.85
N GLY A 171 5.60 3.38 15.31
CA GLY A 171 5.33 3.75 16.68
C GLY A 171 3.84 3.82 16.97
N ASN A 172 3.46 3.48 18.20
CA ASN A 172 2.12 3.67 18.73
C ASN A 172 2.22 4.25 20.14
N TYR A 173 1.24 5.08 20.52
CA TYR A 173 1.22 5.72 21.83
C TYR A 173 -0.22 5.95 22.29
N LEU A 174 -0.52 5.51 23.51
CA LEU A 174 -1.77 5.83 24.20
C LEU A 174 -1.50 7.01 25.15
N ALA A 175 -1.99 8.19 24.78
CA ALA A 175 -1.84 9.38 25.58
C ALA A 175 -2.78 9.37 26.79
N LYS A 176 -2.38 10.04 27.87
CA LYS A 176 -3.27 10.25 29.04
C LYS A 176 -4.38 11.25 28.76
N GLU A 177 -4.10 12.18 27.86
CA GLU A 177 -4.97 13.25 27.37
C GLU A 177 -4.56 13.60 25.95
N ASN A 178 -5.42 14.30 25.21
CA ASN A 178 -5.09 14.72 23.84
C ASN A 178 -3.79 15.53 23.81
N ILE A 179 -2.91 15.19 22.87
CA ILE A 179 -1.78 16.04 22.51
C ILE A 179 -2.35 17.28 21.77
N ALA A 180 -2.52 18.37 22.52
CA ALA A 180 -2.86 19.68 22.00
C ALA A 180 -1.66 20.30 21.27
N LEU A 181 -1.85 20.62 19.99
CA LEU A 181 -0.92 21.38 19.16
C LEU A 181 -1.30 22.86 19.10
N THR A 182 -0.35 23.69 18.68
CA THR A 182 -0.53 25.14 18.58
C THR A 182 -1.58 25.47 17.53
N LYS A 183 -2.53 26.34 17.89
CA LYS A 183 -3.57 26.83 16.96
C LYS A 183 -3.12 28.04 16.14
N GLN A 184 -1.99 28.63 16.48
CA GLN A 184 -1.47 29.83 15.82
C GLN A 184 -0.13 29.61 15.15
N GLY A 185 0.57 28.52 15.49
CA GLY A 185 1.83 28.18 14.87
C GLY A 185 1.65 27.76 13.42
N ASP A 186 2.70 27.99 12.64
CA ASP A 186 2.71 27.67 11.23
C ASP A 186 2.99 26.18 11.01
N PHE A 187 2.30 25.62 10.02
CA PHE A 187 2.51 24.25 9.57
C PHE A 187 3.29 24.27 8.25
N PHE A 188 4.57 23.91 8.31
CA PHE A 188 5.49 23.93 7.17
C PHE A 188 5.94 22.55 6.73
N PHE A 189 6.23 22.43 5.43
CA PHE A 189 7.19 21.49 4.88
C PHE A 189 8.46 22.25 4.49
N ALA A 190 9.61 21.75 4.95
CA ALA A 190 10.94 22.33 4.71
C ALA A 190 11.13 23.80 5.16
N ASN A 191 10.47 24.26 6.24
CA ASN A 191 10.66 25.61 6.77
C ASN A 191 10.43 25.73 8.26
N ASN A 192 10.97 24.79 9.03
CA ASN A 192 10.84 24.83 10.47
C ASN A 192 11.44 26.11 11.07
N PRO A 193 10.65 26.88 11.85
CA PRO A 193 11.09 28.17 12.41
C PRO A 193 12.21 28.02 13.44
N CYS A 194 12.55 26.79 13.83
CA CYS A 194 13.53 26.47 14.86
C CYS A 194 14.73 25.69 14.37
N ASN A 195 15.06 25.84 13.10
CA ASN A 195 16.32 25.34 12.58
C ASN A 195 17.47 26.04 13.34
N SER A 196 18.26 25.24 14.08
CA SER A 196 19.59 25.68 14.49
C SER A 196 20.46 25.84 13.23
N LEU A 197 21.65 26.43 13.36
CA LEU A 197 22.57 26.60 12.22
C LEU A 197 22.90 25.29 11.49
N ASP A 198 22.69 24.13 12.12
CA ASP A 198 23.05 22.81 11.59
C ASP A 198 21.89 22.06 10.93
N VAL A 199 20.64 22.52 11.10
CA VAL A 199 19.46 21.89 10.49
C VAL A 199 19.23 22.49 9.11
N LYS A 200 19.21 21.64 8.09
CA LYS A 200 18.93 22.05 6.71
C LYS A 200 17.46 21.84 6.38
N LYS A 201 16.94 22.66 5.48
CA LYS A 201 15.65 22.39 4.83
C LYS A 201 15.77 21.18 3.93
N MET A 202 14.69 20.39 3.83
CA MET A 202 14.61 19.30 2.87
C MET A 202 14.80 19.81 1.44
N LYS A 203 15.71 19.16 0.70
CA LYS A 203 15.77 19.22 -0.76
C LYS A 203 15.16 17.94 -1.32
N GLY A 204 14.11 18.04 -2.11
CA GLY A 204 13.36 16.86 -2.51
C GLY A 204 11.99 17.17 -3.09
N ILE A 205 11.15 16.15 -3.20
CA ILE A 205 9.77 16.28 -3.70
C ILE A 205 8.80 15.92 -2.57
N ILE A 206 7.72 16.69 -2.44
CA ILE A 206 6.52 16.34 -1.66
C ILE A 206 5.39 16.09 -2.64
N ASP A 207 4.61 15.05 -2.37
CA ASP A 207 3.52 14.64 -3.24
C ASP A 207 2.36 13.97 -2.49
N GLU A 208 1.19 13.94 -3.12
CA GLU A 208 -0.02 13.24 -2.65
C GLU A 208 -0.35 13.55 -1.17
N LEU A 209 -0.25 14.83 -0.78
CA LEU A 209 -0.48 15.28 0.58
C LEU A 209 -1.98 15.21 0.89
N THR A 210 -2.32 14.39 1.87
CA THR A 210 -3.69 14.12 2.28
C THR A 210 -3.92 14.34 3.77
N LEU A 211 -4.99 15.03 4.13
CA LEU A 211 -5.48 15.13 5.51
C LEU A 211 -6.92 14.60 5.61
N HIS A 212 -7.09 13.45 6.24
CA HIS A 212 -8.40 12.90 6.56
C HIS A 212 -8.92 13.46 7.90
N LYS A 213 -10.20 13.82 7.95
CA LYS A 213 -10.93 14.23 9.16
C LYS A 213 -11.38 13.05 10.03
N ARG A 214 -10.68 11.92 9.92
CA ARG A 214 -10.92 10.67 10.65
C ARG A 214 -9.64 9.84 10.76
N ALA A 215 -9.64 8.89 11.67
CA ALA A 215 -8.64 7.83 11.69
C ALA A 215 -8.89 6.85 10.54
N LEU A 216 -7.86 6.59 9.72
CA LEU A 216 -7.85 5.44 8.81
C LEU A 216 -7.48 4.18 9.57
N SER A 217 -8.10 3.06 9.20
CA SER A 217 -7.66 1.74 9.64
C SER A 217 -6.36 1.31 8.94
N GLU A 218 -5.63 0.37 9.53
CA GLU A 218 -4.42 -0.20 8.91
C GLU A 218 -4.69 -0.79 7.52
N GLN A 219 -5.86 -1.41 7.32
CA GLN A 219 -6.27 -1.95 6.02
C GLN A 219 -6.45 -0.83 4.97
N GLU A 220 -7.08 0.28 5.33
CA GLU A 220 -7.25 1.44 4.44
C GLU A 220 -5.90 2.09 4.08
N ILE A 221 -4.97 2.17 5.04
CA ILE A 221 -3.61 2.67 4.79
C ILE A 221 -2.89 1.78 3.78
N ILE A 222 -2.94 0.46 3.97
CA ILE A 222 -2.31 -0.51 3.06
C ILE A 222 -2.94 -0.45 1.66
N GLN A 223 -4.28 -0.40 1.58
CA GLN A 223 -5.02 -0.39 0.32
C GLN A 223 -4.81 0.89 -0.50
N SER A 224 -4.58 2.02 0.17
CA SER A 224 -4.33 3.32 -0.49
C SER A 224 -2.86 3.53 -0.90
N PHE A 225 -1.96 2.61 -0.55
CA PHE A 225 -0.54 2.78 -0.86
C PHE A 225 -0.26 2.58 -2.34
N VAL A 226 0.13 3.66 -3.01
CA VAL A 226 0.76 3.61 -4.32
C VAL A 226 2.22 3.18 -4.18
N TYR A 227 2.71 2.37 -5.13
CA TYR A 227 4.04 1.72 -5.10
C TYR A 227 5.02 2.38 -6.09
N PRO A 228 5.41 3.65 -5.90
CA PRO A 228 6.25 4.37 -6.85
C PRO A 228 7.66 3.79 -6.89
N ASP A 229 8.25 3.71 -8.08
CA ASP A 229 9.55 3.08 -8.34
C ASP A 229 9.68 1.66 -7.75
N ARG A 230 8.58 0.89 -7.71
CA ARG A 230 8.52 -0.46 -7.13
C ARG A 230 7.77 -1.44 -8.03
N ILE A 231 8.03 -2.73 -7.84
CA ILE A 231 7.32 -3.81 -8.53
C ILE A 231 5.95 -3.99 -7.85
N ILE A 232 4.88 -3.94 -8.64
CA ILE A 232 3.51 -4.18 -8.18
C ILE A 232 3.19 -5.67 -8.25
N THR A 233 3.62 -6.34 -9.33
CA THR A 233 3.46 -7.79 -9.48
C THR A 233 4.03 -8.50 -8.27
N LYS A 234 3.27 -9.46 -7.71
CA LYS A 234 3.74 -10.27 -6.58
C LYS A 234 4.44 -11.52 -7.09
N SER A 235 5.41 -12.01 -6.31
CA SER A 235 6.05 -13.30 -6.58
C SER A 235 4.97 -14.37 -6.75
N THR A 236 5.06 -15.11 -7.85
CA THR A 236 4.04 -16.09 -8.25
C THR A 236 4.70 -17.26 -8.97
N THR A 237 3.90 -18.29 -9.23
CA THR A 237 4.31 -19.47 -10.00
C THR A 237 3.67 -19.42 -11.38
N ILE A 238 4.47 -19.71 -12.40
CA ILE A 238 4.02 -19.94 -13.78
C ILE A 238 4.48 -21.33 -14.23
N PHE A 239 3.82 -21.87 -15.24
CA PHE A 239 4.31 -23.06 -15.93
C PHE A 239 5.40 -22.71 -16.94
N LYS A 240 6.30 -23.66 -17.16
CA LYS A 240 7.31 -23.56 -18.21
C LYS A 240 6.67 -23.24 -19.57
N GLY A 241 7.20 -22.22 -20.24
CA GLY A 241 6.68 -21.73 -21.53
C GLY A 241 5.59 -20.67 -21.40
N GLU A 242 5.08 -20.38 -20.20
CA GLU A 242 4.19 -19.25 -19.96
C GLU A 242 4.94 -17.93 -19.85
N SER A 243 4.19 -16.83 -19.94
CA SER A 243 4.70 -15.48 -19.78
C SER A 243 3.93 -14.72 -18.70
N ILE A 244 4.59 -13.74 -18.08
CA ILE A 244 3.98 -12.84 -17.11
C ILE A 244 4.46 -11.41 -17.33
N THR A 245 3.58 -10.43 -17.15
CA THR A 245 3.98 -9.01 -17.14
C THR A 245 4.45 -8.61 -15.75
N LEU A 246 5.68 -8.10 -15.66
CA LEU A 246 6.26 -7.57 -14.43
C LEU A 246 5.86 -6.10 -14.31
N ALA A 247 4.66 -5.83 -13.81
CA ALA A 247 4.14 -4.48 -13.65
C ALA A 247 4.88 -3.73 -12.54
N THR A 248 5.20 -2.46 -12.81
CA THR A 248 5.76 -1.51 -11.85
C THR A 248 4.77 -0.39 -11.60
N GLY A 249 4.91 0.29 -10.46
CA GLY A 249 4.13 1.49 -10.19
C GLY A 249 4.65 2.70 -10.94
N ASP A 250 3.94 3.81 -10.74
CA ASP A 250 4.31 5.09 -11.34
C ASP A 250 5.75 5.43 -11.01
N ASN A 251 6.45 5.98 -11.98
CA ASN A 251 7.87 6.27 -11.85
C ASN A 251 8.26 7.42 -12.77
N CYS A 252 9.29 8.13 -12.33
CA CYS A 252 9.89 9.26 -13.04
C CYS A 252 11.30 8.94 -13.54
N ALA A 253 11.58 7.65 -13.72
CA ALA A 253 12.91 7.16 -14.01
C ALA A 253 13.37 7.61 -15.39
N ASN A 254 14.57 8.20 -15.44
CA ASN A 254 15.23 8.52 -16.70
C ASN A 254 15.66 7.24 -17.45
N SER A 255 15.91 6.17 -16.69
CA SER A 255 16.12 4.83 -17.24
C SER A 255 15.71 3.76 -16.23
N ILE A 256 15.16 2.67 -16.75
CA ILE A 256 14.79 1.47 -16.00
C ILE A 256 15.66 0.33 -16.51
N VAL A 257 16.21 -0.48 -15.61
CA VAL A 257 17.09 -1.59 -15.98
C VAL A 257 16.68 -2.84 -15.22
N TRP A 258 16.21 -3.84 -15.96
CA TRP A 258 15.89 -5.16 -15.44
C TRP A 258 17.02 -6.16 -15.65
N THR A 259 17.23 -7.01 -14.66
CA THR A 259 18.24 -8.07 -14.66
C THR A 259 17.69 -9.34 -14.00
N PRO A 260 17.93 -10.55 -14.56
CA PRO A 260 18.55 -10.82 -15.85
C PRO A 260 17.65 -10.43 -17.03
N ALA A 261 18.25 -9.96 -18.14
CA ALA A 261 17.52 -9.53 -19.34
C ALA A 261 17.15 -10.68 -20.29
N THR A 262 17.73 -11.87 -20.11
CA THR A 262 17.71 -12.97 -21.08
C THR A 262 16.31 -13.50 -21.41
N SER A 263 15.40 -13.45 -20.44
CA SER A 263 14.02 -13.93 -20.56
C SER A 263 13.00 -12.78 -20.53
N LEU A 264 13.42 -11.55 -20.81
CA LEU A 264 12.56 -10.38 -20.92
C LEU A 264 12.43 -9.96 -22.38
N ASN A 265 11.25 -9.51 -22.79
CA ASN A 265 11.05 -8.94 -24.11
C ASN A 265 11.76 -7.57 -24.26
N ASP A 266 11.81 -6.78 -23.20
CA ASP A 266 12.47 -5.48 -23.13
C ASP A 266 12.94 -5.19 -21.70
N ALA A 267 14.23 -5.34 -21.42
CA ALA A 267 14.78 -5.08 -20.08
C ALA A 267 14.83 -3.59 -19.71
N GLY A 268 14.45 -2.67 -20.60
CA GLY A 268 14.37 -1.23 -20.37
C GLY A 268 12.95 -0.70 -20.14
N ALA A 269 11.93 -1.54 -20.29
CA ALA A 269 10.53 -1.14 -20.13
C ALA A 269 10.12 -1.03 -18.64
N ALA A 270 9.16 -0.16 -18.35
CA ALA A 270 8.54 -0.10 -17.02
C ALA A 270 7.82 -1.40 -16.65
N SER A 271 7.14 -2.01 -17.63
CA SER A 271 6.40 -3.26 -17.43
C SER A 271 6.76 -4.30 -18.49
N PRO A 272 7.93 -4.97 -18.38
CA PRO A 272 8.34 -5.97 -19.34
C PRO A 272 7.53 -7.26 -19.20
N THR A 273 7.45 -8.01 -20.29
CA THR A 273 6.95 -9.39 -20.29
C THR A 273 8.13 -10.35 -20.09
N ALA A 274 8.03 -11.18 -19.06
CA ALA A 274 8.98 -12.21 -18.69
C ALA A 274 8.51 -13.59 -19.14
N THR A 275 9.41 -14.38 -19.75
CA THR A 275 9.23 -15.79 -20.13
C THR A 275 10.39 -16.65 -19.62
N PRO A 276 10.57 -16.78 -18.29
CA PRO A 276 11.66 -17.59 -17.74
C PRO A 276 11.40 -19.09 -17.93
N GLU A 277 12.45 -19.84 -18.27
CA GLU A 277 12.42 -21.31 -18.39
C GLU A 277 12.68 -22.03 -17.06
N GLU A 278 13.26 -21.31 -16.08
CA GLU A 278 13.62 -21.79 -14.75
C GLU A 278 13.28 -20.70 -13.72
N THR A 279 13.10 -21.09 -12.46
CA THR A 279 12.80 -20.12 -11.38
C THR A 279 13.84 -18.99 -11.37
N THR A 280 13.36 -17.76 -11.56
CA THR A 280 14.22 -16.60 -11.81
C THR A 280 13.84 -15.46 -10.89
N THR A 281 14.83 -14.87 -10.23
CA THR A 281 14.67 -13.61 -9.51
C THR A 281 15.06 -12.46 -10.42
N TYR A 282 14.09 -11.62 -10.77
CA TYR A 282 14.32 -10.38 -11.49
C TYR A 282 14.56 -9.25 -10.51
N ARG A 283 15.57 -8.44 -10.80
CA ARG A 283 15.88 -7.20 -10.10
C ARG A 283 15.72 -6.03 -11.08
N VAL A 284 14.97 -5.03 -10.68
CA VAL A 284 14.80 -3.76 -11.39
C VAL A 284 15.59 -2.66 -10.69
N VAL A 285 16.16 -1.75 -11.48
CA VAL A 285 16.77 -0.51 -11.01
C VAL A 285 16.12 0.66 -11.72
N PHE A 286 15.61 1.62 -10.95
CA PHE A 286 15.07 2.88 -11.45
C PHE A 286 16.10 3.98 -11.22
N HIS A 287 16.62 4.56 -12.30
CA HIS A 287 17.58 5.66 -12.21
C HIS A 287 16.85 7.00 -12.36
N ASN A 288 16.72 7.72 -11.25
CA ASN A 288 16.33 9.13 -11.23
C ASN A 288 17.61 9.98 -11.11
N ASN A 289 17.61 11.20 -11.65
CA ASN A 289 18.79 12.08 -11.62
C ASN A 289 19.43 12.29 -10.22
N THR A 290 18.64 12.16 -9.15
CA THR A 290 19.09 12.42 -7.77
C THR A 290 19.11 11.19 -6.87
N CYS A 291 18.44 10.11 -7.28
CA CYS A 291 18.26 8.93 -6.44
C CYS A 291 18.07 7.67 -7.31
N THR A 292 18.43 6.50 -6.79
CA THR A 292 18.27 5.23 -7.50
C THR A 292 17.49 4.25 -6.62
N SER A 293 16.33 3.81 -7.10
CA SER A 293 15.52 2.78 -6.44
C SER A 293 15.86 1.39 -6.99
N THR A 294 15.72 0.36 -6.17
CA THR A 294 15.93 -1.04 -6.52
C THR A 294 14.85 -1.88 -5.89
N ASP A 295 14.31 -2.83 -6.66
CA ASP A 295 13.36 -3.82 -6.16
C ASP A 295 13.60 -5.18 -6.83
N SER A 296 13.08 -6.26 -6.25
CA SER A 296 13.19 -7.60 -6.82
C SER A 296 11.94 -8.45 -6.64
N ILE A 297 11.73 -9.35 -7.60
CA ILE A 297 10.62 -10.29 -7.64
C ILE A 297 11.12 -11.66 -8.05
N THR A 298 10.61 -12.71 -7.42
CA THR A 298 10.90 -14.10 -7.82
C THR A 298 9.70 -14.68 -8.56
N ILE A 299 9.94 -15.11 -9.80
CA ILE A 299 8.99 -15.89 -10.58
C ILE A 299 9.42 -17.35 -10.49
N TYR A 300 8.58 -18.16 -9.84
CA TYR A 300 8.78 -19.59 -9.75
C TYR A 300 8.31 -20.24 -11.04
N VAL A 301 9.17 -21.05 -11.65
CA VAL A 301 8.82 -21.82 -12.85
C VAL A 301 8.69 -23.27 -12.44
N THR A 302 7.54 -23.86 -12.73
CA THR A 302 7.29 -25.28 -12.53
C THR A 302 6.95 -25.97 -13.84
N ASP A 303 7.21 -27.27 -13.87
CA ASP A 303 6.86 -28.12 -15.00
C ASP A 303 5.53 -28.80 -14.69
N LYS A 304 4.55 -28.64 -15.59
CA LYS A 304 3.23 -29.24 -15.44
C LYS A 304 3.32 -30.75 -15.28
N GLU A 305 4.21 -31.40 -16.04
CA GLU A 305 4.39 -32.86 -16.01
C GLU A 305 4.99 -33.36 -14.69
N LYS A 306 5.65 -32.48 -13.92
CA LYS A 306 6.29 -32.81 -12.64
C LYS A 306 5.43 -32.48 -11.42
N LEU A 307 4.22 -31.96 -11.62
CA LEU A 307 3.29 -31.69 -10.53
C LEU A 307 2.97 -32.98 -9.77
N ASP A 308 3.08 -32.93 -8.44
CA ASP A 308 2.52 -33.97 -7.58
C ASP A 308 1.01 -33.77 -7.46
N CYS A 309 0.27 -34.31 -8.42
CA CYS A 309 -1.18 -34.22 -8.51
C CYS A 309 -1.92 -34.65 -7.22
N GLN A 310 -1.28 -35.36 -6.28
CA GLN A 310 -1.89 -35.73 -5.00
C GLN A 310 -1.90 -34.57 -3.98
N GLN A 311 -1.10 -33.53 -4.19
CA GLN A 311 -0.97 -32.35 -3.32
C GLN A 311 -1.98 -31.24 -3.65
N LEU A 312 -3.25 -31.59 -3.89
CA LEU A 312 -4.32 -30.60 -3.96
C LEU A 312 -4.51 -29.93 -2.59
N LEU A 313 -4.30 -28.62 -2.49
CA LEU A 313 -4.37 -27.87 -1.24
C LEU A 313 -5.76 -27.25 -1.06
N LEU A 314 -6.33 -27.47 0.12
CA LEU A 314 -7.52 -26.79 0.60
C LEU A 314 -7.27 -26.29 2.03
N PRO A 315 -7.88 -25.16 2.44
CA PRO A 315 -7.81 -24.71 3.82
C PRO A 315 -8.33 -25.77 4.79
N LYS A 316 -7.78 -25.78 6.01
CA LYS A 316 -8.25 -26.65 7.10
C LYS A 316 -9.35 -25.99 7.95
N ALA A 317 -9.48 -24.67 7.85
CA ALA A 317 -10.57 -23.91 8.43
C ALA A 317 -10.81 -22.62 7.64
N PHE A 318 -12.01 -22.03 7.79
CA PHE A 318 -12.34 -20.71 7.27
C PHE A 318 -13.42 -20.05 8.18
N THR A 319 -13.52 -18.72 8.12
CA THR A 319 -14.34 -17.86 9.00
C THR A 319 -15.16 -16.92 8.11
N PRO A 320 -16.40 -17.26 7.72
CA PRO A 320 -17.25 -16.38 6.92
C PRO A 320 -17.88 -15.28 7.80
N ASN A 321 -17.06 -14.31 8.22
CA ASN A 321 -17.44 -13.18 9.08
C ASN A 321 -17.36 -11.82 8.38
N ASN A 322 -16.99 -11.80 7.09
CA ASN A 322 -16.87 -10.64 6.22
C ASN A 322 -15.83 -9.61 6.69
N ASP A 323 -14.71 -10.10 7.26
CA ASP A 323 -13.55 -9.28 7.63
C ASP A 323 -12.48 -9.20 6.52
N GLY A 324 -12.71 -9.90 5.39
CA GLY A 324 -11.80 -9.99 4.27
C GLY A 324 -10.77 -11.12 4.39
N LEU A 325 -10.76 -11.88 5.48
CA LEU A 325 -9.75 -12.89 5.81
C LEU A 325 -10.39 -14.28 5.96
N ASN A 326 -10.13 -15.14 4.97
CA ASN A 326 -10.63 -16.53 4.95
C ASN A 326 -12.18 -16.60 5.00
N ASP A 327 -12.86 -15.68 4.31
CA ASP A 327 -14.33 -15.65 4.24
C ASP A 327 -14.95 -16.73 3.35
N VAL A 328 -14.13 -17.33 2.48
CA VAL A 328 -14.58 -18.33 1.51
C VAL A 328 -13.70 -19.58 1.56
N TYR A 329 -14.29 -20.71 1.19
CA TYR A 329 -13.66 -22.02 1.14
C TYR A 329 -13.51 -22.51 -0.29
N GLY A 330 -12.29 -22.86 -0.71
CA GLY A 330 -11.99 -23.23 -2.09
C GLY A 330 -10.68 -24.00 -2.25
N ILE A 331 -10.33 -24.34 -3.49
CA ILE A 331 -9.04 -24.94 -3.85
C ILE A 331 -7.97 -23.84 -3.83
N SER A 332 -6.90 -24.02 -3.05
CA SER A 332 -5.86 -23.00 -2.88
C SER A 332 -4.83 -22.98 -4.03
N ASN A 333 -4.62 -24.11 -4.70
CA ASN A 333 -3.66 -24.27 -5.79
C ASN A 333 -4.35 -24.77 -7.08
N THR A 334 -5.31 -23.99 -7.58
CA THR A 334 -6.15 -24.37 -8.75
C THR A 334 -5.33 -24.78 -9.97
N PHE A 335 -4.12 -24.25 -10.15
CA PHE A 335 -3.21 -24.59 -11.25
C PHE A 335 -2.86 -26.09 -11.36
N ILE A 336 -3.04 -26.89 -10.30
CA ILE A 336 -2.80 -28.35 -10.34
C ILE A 336 -3.93 -29.13 -11.01
N VAL A 337 -5.10 -28.53 -11.19
CA VAL A 337 -6.28 -29.19 -11.74
C VAL A 337 -6.47 -28.78 -13.19
N ASP A 338 -6.36 -29.75 -14.10
CA ASP A 338 -6.64 -29.56 -15.53
C ASP A 338 -8.14 -29.40 -15.80
N GLU A 339 -8.94 -30.17 -15.05
CA GLU A 339 -10.39 -30.23 -15.20
C GLU A 339 -11.02 -30.64 -13.87
N LEU A 340 -12.02 -29.89 -13.42
CA LEU A 340 -12.77 -30.23 -12.21
C LEU A 340 -14.05 -30.98 -12.60
N GLU A 341 -14.15 -32.26 -12.25
CA GLU A 341 -15.37 -33.05 -12.48
C GLU A 341 -16.45 -32.67 -11.45
N SER A 342 -16.05 -32.58 -10.18
CA SER A 342 -16.94 -32.18 -9.08
C SER A 342 -16.15 -31.75 -7.85
N PHE A 343 -16.60 -30.69 -7.20
CA PHE A 343 -16.24 -30.34 -5.82
C PHE A 343 -17.53 -30.26 -5.00
N GLU A 344 -17.66 -31.11 -3.99
CA GLU A 344 -18.86 -31.24 -3.17
C GLU A 344 -18.52 -31.08 -1.69
N ILE A 345 -19.36 -30.37 -0.94
CA ILE A 345 -19.24 -30.16 0.51
C ILE A 345 -20.47 -30.75 1.21
N TYR A 346 -20.22 -31.46 2.29
CA TYR A 346 -21.20 -32.20 3.09
C TYR A 346 -21.13 -31.77 4.55
N ASP A 347 -22.28 -31.70 5.21
CA ASP A 347 -22.34 -31.50 6.65
C ASP A 347 -21.94 -32.75 7.43
N ARG A 348 -21.92 -32.64 8.77
CA ARG A 348 -21.57 -33.76 9.68
C ARG A 348 -22.50 -34.98 9.57
N TRP A 349 -23.68 -34.81 8.96
CA TRP A 349 -24.69 -35.85 8.79
C TRP A 349 -24.67 -36.46 7.38
N GLY A 350 -23.76 -35.99 6.51
CA GLY A 350 -23.64 -36.45 5.13
C GLY A 350 -24.62 -35.78 4.17
N GLU A 351 -25.31 -34.72 4.59
CA GLU A 351 -26.15 -33.93 3.69
C GLU A 351 -25.25 -33.02 2.83
N LYS A 352 -25.41 -33.06 1.51
CA LYS A 352 -24.72 -32.12 0.61
C LYS A 352 -25.23 -30.71 0.85
N VAL A 353 -24.33 -29.77 1.15
CA VAL A 353 -24.67 -28.37 1.42
C VAL A 353 -24.27 -27.44 0.29
N TRP A 354 -23.26 -27.83 -0.50
CA TRP A 354 -22.76 -27.05 -1.64
C TRP A 354 -22.05 -27.95 -2.65
N SER A 355 -22.04 -27.55 -3.92
CA SER A 355 -21.20 -28.19 -4.94
C SER A 355 -20.97 -27.30 -6.15
N THR A 356 -19.83 -27.49 -6.81
CA THR A 356 -19.49 -26.86 -8.08
C THR A 356 -18.78 -27.81 -9.05
N GLN A 357 -18.72 -27.43 -10.32
CA GLN A 357 -17.84 -27.98 -11.35
C GLN A 357 -16.87 -26.92 -11.90
N PHE A 358 -16.93 -25.69 -11.36
CA PHE A 358 -16.06 -24.58 -11.74
C PHE A 358 -14.95 -24.46 -10.72
N ILE A 359 -13.70 -24.46 -11.20
CA ILE A 359 -12.52 -24.51 -10.34
C ILE A 359 -12.34 -23.26 -9.47
N ASP A 360 -12.78 -22.11 -9.97
CA ASP A 360 -12.65 -20.81 -9.30
C ASP A 360 -13.83 -20.49 -8.38
N GLU A 361 -14.87 -21.34 -8.34
CA GLU A 361 -15.98 -21.17 -7.42
C GLU A 361 -15.60 -21.57 -6.00
N THR A 362 -16.02 -20.75 -5.04
CA THR A 362 -15.77 -20.93 -3.62
C THR A 362 -17.08 -20.94 -2.84
N TRP A 363 -17.02 -21.47 -1.61
CA TRP A 363 -18.17 -21.56 -0.72
C TRP A 363 -18.05 -20.58 0.44
N ASP A 364 -19.06 -19.76 0.66
CA ASP A 364 -19.13 -18.73 1.70
C ASP A 364 -19.75 -19.24 3.03
N GLY A 365 -19.96 -20.55 3.17
CA GLY A 365 -20.59 -21.10 4.35
C GLY A 365 -22.11 -20.88 4.41
N THR A 366 -22.78 -20.74 3.26
CA THR A 366 -24.25 -20.66 3.16
C THR A 366 -24.86 -21.84 2.41
N LYS A 367 -26.13 -22.15 2.72
CA LYS A 367 -26.97 -23.09 1.97
C LYS A 367 -28.32 -22.43 1.73
N ASN A 368 -28.74 -22.34 0.48
CA ASN A 368 -29.97 -21.62 0.09
C ASN A 368 -30.02 -20.18 0.66
N ASN A 369 -28.92 -19.45 0.54
CA ASN A 369 -28.73 -18.09 1.09
C ASN A 369 -28.86 -17.98 2.63
N SER A 370 -28.87 -19.10 3.35
CA SER A 370 -28.91 -19.12 4.81
C SER A 370 -27.57 -19.61 5.38
N PRO A 371 -27.00 -18.94 6.39
CA PRO A 371 -25.80 -19.39 7.08
C PRO A 371 -25.93 -20.82 7.62
N VAL A 372 -24.95 -21.69 7.33
CA VAL A 372 -24.89 -23.01 7.99
C VAL A 372 -24.17 -22.94 9.34
N ASN A 373 -24.42 -23.93 10.20
CA ASN A 373 -23.84 -23.98 11.55
C ASN A 373 -22.31 -24.15 11.54
N GLY A 374 -21.64 -23.57 12.54
CA GLY A 374 -20.23 -23.87 12.82
C GLY A 374 -20.00 -25.36 13.11
N GLY A 375 -18.83 -25.86 12.72
CA GLY A 375 -18.42 -27.25 12.98
C GLY A 375 -17.61 -27.87 11.85
N THR A 376 -17.46 -29.20 11.92
CA THR A 376 -16.72 -29.99 10.92
C THR A 376 -17.59 -30.32 9.73
N TYR A 377 -17.02 -30.12 8.54
CA TYR A 377 -17.61 -30.46 7.24
C TYR A 377 -16.67 -31.40 6.51
N LEU A 378 -17.23 -32.21 5.61
CA LEU A 378 -16.50 -33.09 4.71
C LEU A 378 -16.53 -32.52 3.30
N TYR A 379 -15.46 -32.72 2.54
CA TYR A 379 -15.51 -32.47 1.11
C TYR A 379 -15.10 -33.71 0.31
N LYS A 380 -15.58 -33.76 -0.93
CA LYS A 380 -15.13 -34.69 -1.95
C LYS A 380 -14.84 -33.93 -3.22
N ILE A 381 -13.63 -34.06 -3.73
CA ILE A 381 -13.19 -33.44 -4.97
C ILE A 381 -12.77 -34.54 -5.93
N LYS A 382 -13.27 -34.45 -7.17
CA LYS A 382 -12.84 -35.27 -8.29
C LYS A 382 -12.31 -34.35 -9.38
N TYR A 383 -11.11 -34.64 -9.85
CA TYR A 383 -10.42 -33.77 -10.78
C TYR A 383 -9.44 -34.56 -11.65
N ARG A 384 -9.13 -34.00 -12.81
CA ARG A 384 -8.10 -34.49 -13.71
C ARG A 384 -6.83 -33.66 -13.53
N CYS A 385 -5.69 -34.33 -13.46
CA CYS A 385 -4.36 -33.71 -13.43
C CYS A 385 -3.39 -34.60 -14.20
N ASN A 386 -2.61 -34.01 -15.11
CA ASN A 386 -1.68 -34.74 -15.97
C ASN A 386 -2.33 -35.95 -16.66
N ASN A 387 -3.54 -35.73 -17.21
CA ASN A 387 -4.36 -36.76 -17.88
C ASN A 387 -4.75 -37.97 -17.00
N SER A 388 -4.65 -37.86 -15.68
CA SER A 388 -5.07 -38.90 -14.73
C SER A 388 -6.18 -38.38 -13.81
N ASP A 389 -7.10 -39.26 -13.44
CA ASP A 389 -8.22 -38.93 -12.55
C ASP A 389 -7.83 -39.12 -11.08
N PHE A 390 -8.17 -38.14 -10.25
CA PHE A 390 -7.90 -38.11 -8.83
C PHE A 390 -9.18 -37.88 -8.02
N VAL A 391 -9.23 -38.47 -6.83
CA VAL A 391 -10.28 -38.24 -5.84
C VAL A 391 -9.65 -37.88 -4.51
N LYS A 392 -10.00 -36.72 -3.96
CA LYS A 392 -9.61 -36.31 -2.62
C LYS A 392 -10.83 -36.19 -1.72
N ILE A 393 -10.78 -36.82 -0.55
CA ILE A 393 -11.80 -36.74 0.49
C ILE A 393 -11.08 -36.36 1.78
N ASP A 394 -11.52 -35.29 2.42
CA ASP A 394 -10.99 -34.84 3.71
C ASP A 394 -12.04 -33.97 4.43
N ASN A 395 -11.67 -33.43 5.58
CA ASN A 395 -12.49 -32.56 6.41
C ASN A 395 -11.86 -31.18 6.63
N PHE A 396 -12.70 -30.23 7.00
CA PHE A 396 -12.31 -28.88 7.42
C PHE A 396 -13.29 -28.37 8.48
N THR A 397 -12.92 -27.27 9.15
CA THR A 397 -13.73 -26.63 10.18
C THR A 397 -14.28 -25.28 9.70
N LEU A 398 -15.59 -25.08 9.79
CA LEU A 398 -16.22 -23.77 9.65
C LEU A 398 -16.33 -23.14 11.05
N LEU A 399 -15.76 -21.95 11.20
CA LEU A 399 -15.76 -21.19 12.44
C LEU A 399 -16.77 -20.03 12.35
N ARG A 400 -17.59 -19.85 13.39
CA ARG A 400 -18.57 -18.77 13.51
C ARG A 400 -18.61 -18.23 14.94
#